data_AF-G0LKX4-F1
#
_entry.id   AF-G0LKX4-F1
#
_cell.length_a   1.000
_cell.length_b   1.000
_cell.length_c   1.000
_cell.angle_alpha   90.00
_cell.angle_beta   90.00
_cell.angle_gamma   90.00
#
_symmetry.space_group_name_H-M   'P 1'
#
loop_
_entity.id
_entity.type
_entity.pdbx_description
1 polymer ?
#
loop_
_entity_poly.entity_id
_entity_poly.type
_entity_poly.pdbx_seq_one_letter_code
_entity_poly.pdbx_strand_id
1 'polypeptide(L)'
;MAGPSPAELQRAVNQFPAPPDTERFAEADALLNGTYSAIADAWYDTLTEYVEAYEAGTCLRENVLEHVESIPSFHLSDGAAPLRERKERLVHAAEKSEAVAAVSQWYHRVRSLLEDTPQELTFFERMLHDFGYALAHGLFLGARTPEAVARRLRVAYQAVGVRIDETMRDGGAERTRFTCPYRDIRSEQCGDRWVCHEKLDRVDDGYVTYLGERGIDYQRPRACNNATQCHSTVARESPERKWPHMPPTTVATTMDIETPLLS
;
A
#
# COMPACT_ATOMS: atom_id res chain seq x y z
N MET A 1 -13.53 16.50 -0.05
CA MET A 1 -12.44 15.65 0.46
C MET A 1 -11.49 15.46 -0.70
N ALA A 2 -10.18 15.42 -0.45
CA ALA A 2 -9.22 15.05 -1.48
C ALA A 2 -9.45 13.56 -1.81
N GLY A 3 -9.53 13.21 -3.09
CA GLY A 3 -9.85 11.86 -3.52
C GLY A 3 -10.69 11.82 -4.79
N PRO A 4 -10.75 10.65 -5.46
CA PRO A 4 -11.41 10.51 -6.73
C PRO A 4 -12.92 10.71 -6.55
N SER A 5 -13.61 11.14 -7.61
CA SER A 5 -15.07 11.14 -7.55
C SER A 5 -15.59 9.71 -7.34
N PRO A 6 -16.65 9.48 -6.53
CA PRO A 6 -17.17 8.13 -6.31
C PRO A 6 -17.50 7.39 -7.61
N ALA A 7 -18.06 8.11 -8.59
CA ALA A 7 -18.37 7.56 -9.91
C ALA A 7 -17.13 7.14 -10.72
N GLU A 8 -15.99 7.83 -10.55
CA GLU A 8 -14.73 7.45 -11.19
C GLU A 8 -14.11 6.22 -10.54
N LEU A 9 -14.10 6.17 -9.21
CA LEU A 9 -13.63 5.02 -8.45
C LEU A 9 -14.47 3.77 -8.77
N GLN A 10 -15.79 3.88 -8.73
CA GLN A 10 -16.70 2.78 -9.07
C GLN A 10 -16.45 2.27 -10.50
N ARG A 11 -16.28 3.19 -11.46
CA ARG A 11 -16.00 2.80 -12.85
C ARG A 11 -14.67 2.05 -12.98
N ALA A 12 -13.63 2.46 -12.24
CA ALA A 12 -12.35 1.78 -12.25
C ALA A 12 -12.43 0.39 -11.60
N VAL A 13 -13.14 0.27 -10.47
CA VAL A 13 -13.34 -1.02 -9.79
C VAL A 13 -14.14 -1.99 -10.66
N ASN A 14 -15.24 -1.53 -11.30
CA ASN A 14 -16.07 -2.35 -12.19
C ASN A 14 -15.34 -2.87 -13.45
N GLN A 15 -14.14 -2.38 -13.75
CA GLN A 15 -13.28 -2.89 -14.83
C GLN A 15 -12.37 -4.04 -14.36
N PHE A 16 -12.67 -4.65 -13.21
CA PHE A 16 -11.94 -5.80 -12.70
C PHE A 16 -11.89 -6.90 -13.78
N PRO A 17 -10.69 -7.42 -14.10
CA PRO A 17 -10.56 -8.54 -15.03
C PRO A 17 -11.15 -9.79 -14.38
N ALA A 18 -12.39 -10.15 -14.70
CA ALA A 18 -13.01 -11.35 -14.17
C ALA A 18 -12.23 -12.60 -14.64
N PRO A 19 -12.06 -13.62 -13.77
CA PRO A 19 -11.38 -14.85 -14.14
C PRO A 19 -12.15 -15.55 -15.27
N PRO A 20 -11.52 -15.83 -16.44
CA PRO A 20 -12.20 -16.53 -17.52
C PRO A 20 -12.39 -18.01 -17.15
N ASP A 21 -13.57 -18.55 -17.43
CA ASP A 21 -13.91 -19.97 -17.18
C ASP A 21 -13.24 -20.88 -18.23
N THR A 22 -11.94 -21.12 -18.05
CA THR A 22 -11.12 -21.94 -18.95
C THR A 22 -10.11 -22.77 -18.17
N GLU A 23 -9.80 -23.97 -18.66
CA GLU A 23 -8.76 -24.83 -18.09
C GLU A 23 -7.38 -24.14 -18.07
N ARG A 24 -7.08 -23.37 -19.13
CA ARG A 24 -5.84 -22.59 -19.23
C ARG A 24 -5.72 -21.53 -18.12
N PHE A 25 -6.84 -20.94 -17.69
CA PHE A 25 -6.85 -20.05 -16.53
C PHE A 25 -6.64 -20.82 -15.22
N ALA A 26 -7.31 -21.95 -15.02
CA ALA A 26 -7.12 -22.77 -13.84
C ALA A 26 -5.65 -23.21 -13.67
N GLU A 27 -4.98 -23.58 -14.76
CA GLU A 27 -3.54 -23.86 -14.76
C GLU A 27 -2.70 -22.62 -14.42
N ALA A 28 -3.04 -21.45 -14.98
CA ALA A 28 -2.33 -20.21 -14.70
C ALA A 28 -2.46 -19.81 -13.22
N ASP A 29 -3.64 -19.94 -12.64
CA ASP A 29 -3.88 -19.62 -11.23
C ASP A 29 -3.24 -20.65 -10.28
N ALA A 30 -3.18 -21.92 -10.68
CA ALA A 30 -2.45 -22.94 -9.92
C ALA A 30 -0.95 -22.60 -9.79
N LEU A 31 -0.33 -22.01 -10.82
CA LEU A 31 1.05 -21.50 -10.75
C LEU A 31 1.20 -20.36 -9.73
N LEU A 32 0.12 -19.61 -9.51
CA LEU A 32 0.00 -18.52 -8.53
C LEU A 32 -0.60 -19.00 -7.19
N ASN A 33 -0.65 -20.31 -6.95
CA ASN A 33 -1.22 -20.91 -5.74
C ASN A 33 -2.68 -20.51 -5.45
N GLY A 34 -3.50 -20.27 -6.48
CA GLY A 34 -4.89 -19.85 -6.31
C GLY A 34 -5.07 -18.39 -5.92
N THR A 35 -4.01 -17.56 -6.03
CA THR A 35 -4.06 -16.16 -5.59
C THR A 35 -5.07 -15.36 -6.41
N TYR A 36 -5.20 -15.60 -7.71
CA TYR A 36 -6.18 -14.91 -8.53
C TYR A 36 -7.59 -15.24 -8.06
N SER A 37 -7.92 -16.52 -7.91
CA SER A 37 -9.26 -16.92 -7.44
C SER A 37 -9.55 -16.34 -6.06
N ALA A 38 -8.56 -16.29 -5.15
CA ALA A 38 -8.73 -15.63 -3.86
C ALA A 38 -9.05 -14.12 -3.97
N ILE A 39 -8.47 -13.42 -4.95
CA ILE A 39 -8.81 -12.02 -5.25
C ILE A 39 -10.25 -11.94 -5.74
N ALA A 40 -10.63 -12.77 -6.72
CA ALA A 40 -11.91 -12.70 -7.41
C ALA A 40 -13.10 -13.14 -6.53
N ASP A 41 -12.95 -14.24 -5.78
CA ASP A 41 -14.08 -14.92 -5.12
C ASP A 41 -14.42 -14.36 -3.74
N ALA A 42 -13.48 -13.67 -3.09
CA ALA A 42 -13.65 -13.21 -1.71
C ALA A 42 -13.28 -11.74 -1.53
N TRP A 43 -12.12 -11.33 -2.02
CA TRP A 43 -11.60 -10.00 -1.74
C TRP A 43 -12.28 -8.89 -2.57
N TYR A 44 -12.62 -9.18 -3.83
CA TYR A 44 -13.21 -8.21 -4.75
C TYR A 44 -14.64 -7.80 -4.35
N ASP A 45 -15.43 -8.73 -3.84
CA ASP A 45 -16.78 -8.43 -3.33
C ASP A 45 -16.70 -7.44 -2.15
N THR A 46 -15.79 -7.67 -1.20
CA THR A 46 -15.55 -6.73 -0.10
C THR A 46 -15.04 -5.37 -0.61
N LEU A 47 -14.24 -5.32 -1.68
CA LEU A 47 -13.84 -4.04 -2.28
C LEU A 47 -15.06 -3.26 -2.79
N THR A 48 -16.00 -3.96 -3.41
CA THR A 48 -17.24 -3.36 -3.93
C THR A 48 -18.06 -2.74 -2.79
N GLU A 49 -18.21 -3.46 -1.67
CA GLU A 49 -18.87 -2.94 -0.46
C GLU A 49 -18.20 -1.66 0.08
N TYR A 50 -16.87 -1.61 0.09
CA TYR A 50 -16.14 -0.41 0.50
C TYR A 50 -16.36 0.78 -0.43
N VAL A 51 -16.45 0.56 -1.74
CA VAL A 51 -16.72 1.64 -2.71
C VAL A 51 -18.14 2.15 -2.58
N GLU A 52 -19.12 1.28 -2.35
CA GLU A 52 -20.51 1.69 -2.07
C GLU A 52 -20.60 2.52 -0.78
N ALA A 53 -19.90 2.10 0.28
CA ALA A 53 -19.80 2.86 1.51
C ALA A 53 -19.11 4.23 1.32
N TYR A 54 -18.11 4.30 0.42
CA TYR A 54 -17.44 5.55 0.07
C TYR A 54 -18.39 6.50 -0.66
N GLU A 55 -19.17 5.99 -1.62
CA GLU A 55 -20.19 6.75 -2.32
C GLU A 55 -21.28 7.26 -1.36
N ALA A 56 -21.70 6.43 -0.40
CA ALA A 56 -22.66 6.81 0.63
C ALA A 56 -22.10 7.78 1.69
N GLY A 57 -20.78 8.07 1.66
CA GLY A 57 -20.10 8.90 2.64
C GLY A 57 -19.99 8.28 4.04
N THR A 58 -20.20 6.96 4.15
CA THR A 58 -20.11 6.21 5.41
C THR A 58 -18.73 5.61 5.63
N CYS A 59 -17.85 5.63 4.62
CA CYS A 59 -16.43 5.30 4.77
C CYS A 59 -15.53 6.38 4.14
N LEU A 60 -14.34 6.55 4.71
CA LEU A 60 -13.28 7.38 4.15
C LEU A 60 -12.56 6.68 2.98
N ARG A 61 -11.98 7.47 2.08
CA ARG A 61 -11.13 7.01 0.97
C ARG A 61 -10.01 6.08 1.46
N GLU A 62 -9.43 6.40 2.61
CA GLU A 62 -8.34 5.66 3.22
C GLU A 62 -8.75 4.24 3.60
N ASN A 63 -10.03 3.99 3.91
CA ASN A 63 -10.52 2.63 4.15
C ASN A 63 -10.53 1.82 2.84
N VAL A 64 -10.91 2.45 1.73
CA VAL A 64 -10.85 1.80 0.40
C VAL A 64 -9.40 1.50 0.03
N LEU A 65 -8.49 2.47 0.23
CA LEU A 65 -7.07 2.27 -0.04
C LEU A 65 -6.46 1.17 0.83
N GLU A 66 -6.79 1.12 2.13
CA GLU A 66 -6.39 0.05 3.04
C GLU A 66 -6.81 -1.32 2.51
N HIS A 67 -8.06 -1.46 2.07
CA HIS A 67 -8.54 -2.70 1.46
C HIS A 67 -7.81 -3.04 0.16
N VAL A 68 -7.62 -2.04 -0.73
CA VAL A 68 -6.83 -2.17 -1.97
C VAL A 68 -5.41 -2.67 -1.69
N GLU A 69 -4.72 -2.13 -0.68
CA GLU A 69 -3.36 -2.54 -0.30
C GLU A 69 -3.30 -3.93 0.35
N SER A 70 -4.43 -4.42 0.88
CA SER A 70 -4.56 -5.76 1.49
C SER A 70 -4.79 -6.90 0.49
N ILE A 71 -4.80 -6.59 -0.81
CA ILE A 71 -5.06 -7.54 -1.89
C ILE A 71 -4.24 -8.85 -1.71
N PRO A 72 -4.87 -10.03 -1.83
CA PRO A 72 -4.17 -11.30 -1.83
C PRO A 72 -3.02 -11.27 -2.85
N SER A 73 -1.84 -11.72 -2.40
CA SER A 73 -0.61 -11.48 -3.16
C SER A 73 0.29 -12.70 -3.25
N PHE A 74 0.85 -12.91 -4.44
CA PHE A 74 1.84 -13.95 -4.71
C PHE A 74 3.26 -13.38 -4.55
N HIS A 75 3.96 -13.82 -3.50
CA HIS A 75 5.28 -13.29 -3.14
C HIS A 75 6.37 -13.80 -4.08
N LEU A 76 7.24 -12.90 -4.55
CA LEU A 76 8.35 -13.12 -5.48
C LEU A 76 9.73 -13.03 -4.79
N SER A 77 9.76 -12.58 -3.54
CA SER A 77 10.93 -12.60 -2.67
C SER A 77 10.54 -13.02 -1.25
N ASP A 78 11.52 -13.47 -0.49
CA ASP A 78 11.45 -13.58 0.97
C ASP A 78 12.43 -12.56 1.56
N GLY A 79 11.91 -11.39 1.93
CA GLY A 79 12.72 -10.21 2.23
C GLY A 79 13.67 -9.83 1.08
N ALA A 80 14.97 -9.78 1.36
CA ALA A 80 16.01 -9.43 0.38
C ALA A 80 16.40 -10.60 -0.55
N ALA A 81 15.94 -11.83 -0.29
CA ALA A 81 16.29 -12.99 -1.10
C ALA A 81 15.32 -13.12 -2.30
N PRO A 82 15.80 -13.01 -3.56
CA PRO A 82 14.95 -13.21 -4.73
C PRO A 82 14.57 -14.70 -4.88
N LEU A 83 13.30 -14.99 -5.15
CA LEU A 83 12.82 -16.34 -5.42
C LEU A 83 12.67 -16.57 -6.92
N ARG A 84 13.76 -16.95 -7.60
CA ARG A 84 13.80 -17.08 -9.08
C ARG A 84 12.68 -17.96 -9.65
N GLU A 85 12.45 -19.13 -9.07
CA GLU A 85 11.38 -20.05 -9.49
C GLU A 85 9.99 -19.40 -9.37
N ARG A 86 9.76 -18.58 -8.34
CA ARG A 86 8.49 -17.85 -8.21
C ARG A 86 8.33 -16.78 -9.29
N LYS A 87 9.40 -16.06 -9.62
CA LYS A 87 9.40 -15.11 -10.72
C LYS A 87 9.08 -15.80 -12.06
N GLU A 88 9.70 -16.95 -12.33
CA GLU A 88 9.44 -17.77 -13.52
C GLU A 88 7.98 -18.24 -13.58
N ARG A 89 7.42 -18.72 -12.47
CA ARG A 89 6.01 -19.12 -12.38
C ARG A 89 5.05 -17.97 -12.71
N LEU A 90 5.33 -16.75 -12.22
CA LEU A 90 4.52 -15.58 -12.54
C LEU A 90 4.57 -15.24 -14.03
N VAL A 91 5.76 -15.24 -14.64
CA VAL A 91 5.91 -14.97 -16.08
C VAL A 91 5.15 -16.03 -16.89
N HIS A 92 5.30 -17.31 -16.53
CA HIS A 92 4.61 -18.40 -17.21
C HIS A 92 3.07 -18.35 -17.04
N ALA A 93 2.58 -17.94 -15.86
CA ALA A 93 1.16 -17.71 -15.65
C ALA A 93 0.62 -16.59 -16.56
N ALA A 94 1.39 -15.52 -16.77
CA ALA A 94 1.02 -14.42 -17.66
C ALA A 94 1.03 -14.80 -19.15
N GLU A 95 1.89 -15.71 -19.58
CA GLU A 95 1.86 -16.30 -20.93
C GLU A 95 0.64 -17.20 -21.16
N LYS A 96 0.17 -17.86 -20.09
CA LYS A 96 -1.03 -18.69 -20.14
C LYS A 96 -2.30 -17.84 -20.16
N SER A 97 -2.36 -16.76 -19.40
CA SER A 97 -3.54 -15.91 -19.32
C SER A 97 -3.20 -14.43 -19.23
N GLU A 98 -3.67 -13.66 -20.21
CA GLU A 98 -3.55 -12.20 -20.23
C GLU A 98 -4.24 -11.55 -19.00
N ALA A 99 -5.20 -12.24 -18.39
CA ALA A 99 -5.88 -11.79 -17.19
C ALA A 99 -4.90 -11.54 -16.03
N VAL A 100 -3.83 -12.33 -15.91
CA VAL A 100 -2.80 -12.16 -14.86
C VAL A 100 -2.11 -10.81 -14.98
N ALA A 101 -1.77 -10.39 -16.20
CA ALA A 101 -1.19 -9.07 -16.46
C ALA A 101 -2.23 -7.95 -16.33
N ALA A 102 -3.48 -8.21 -16.73
CA ALA A 102 -4.58 -7.27 -16.61
C ALA A 102 -4.89 -6.92 -15.15
N VAL A 103 -4.81 -7.88 -14.22
CA VAL A 103 -5.04 -7.62 -12.78
C VAL A 103 -4.00 -6.66 -12.21
N SER A 104 -2.72 -6.80 -12.55
CA SER A 104 -1.69 -5.82 -12.15
C SER A 104 -1.99 -4.42 -12.67
N GLN A 105 -2.38 -4.30 -13.94
CA GLN A 105 -2.73 -3.00 -14.53
C GLN A 105 -3.96 -2.37 -13.87
N TRP A 106 -5.00 -3.17 -13.63
CA TRP A 106 -6.20 -2.77 -12.93
C TRP A 106 -5.88 -2.32 -11.49
N TYR A 107 -5.10 -3.10 -10.76
CA TYR A 107 -4.65 -2.79 -9.40
C TYR A 107 -3.96 -1.42 -9.33
N HIS A 108 -2.97 -1.19 -10.20
CA HIS A 108 -2.25 0.09 -10.23
C HIS A 108 -3.17 1.26 -10.59
N ARG A 109 -4.14 1.06 -11.50
CA ARG A 109 -5.12 2.10 -11.85
C ARG A 109 -5.97 2.48 -10.64
N VAL A 110 -6.61 1.49 -10.00
CA VAL A 110 -7.46 1.72 -8.82
C VAL A 110 -6.66 2.38 -7.70
N ARG A 111 -5.46 1.86 -7.42
CA ARG A 111 -4.56 2.41 -6.41
C ARG A 111 -4.16 3.85 -6.73
N SER A 112 -3.81 4.17 -7.97
CA SER A 112 -3.40 5.53 -8.37
C SER A 112 -4.52 6.57 -8.23
N LEU A 113 -5.78 6.16 -8.42
CA LEU A 113 -6.94 7.03 -8.17
C LEU A 113 -7.11 7.33 -6.68
N LEU A 114 -6.74 6.39 -5.84
CA LEU A 114 -6.82 6.54 -4.40
C LEU A 114 -5.60 7.27 -3.84
N GLU A 115 -4.41 7.14 -4.42
CA GLU A 115 -3.22 7.86 -3.97
C GLU A 115 -3.39 9.37 -4.11
N ASP A 116 -2.98 10.10 -3.07
CA ASP A 116 -3.15 11.55 -3.02
C ASP A 116 -2.25 12.22 -4.07
N THR A 117 -2.85 12.99 -5.00
CA THR A 117 -2.08 13.88 -5.86
C THR A 117 -1.98 15.27 -5.22
N PRO A 118 -0.78 15.89 -5.14
CA PRO A 118 -0.59 17.19 -4.50
C PRO A 118 -1.50 18.31 -5.04
N GLN A 119 -1.95 18.18 -6.29
CA GLN A 119 -2.83 19.11 -6.97
C GLN A 119 -4.28 19.07 -6.44
N GLU A 120 -4.72 17.95 -5.88
CA GLU A 120 -6.09 17.73 -5.39
C GLU A 120 -6.27 18.12 -3.91
N LEU A 121 -5.16 18.39 -3.21
CA LEU A 121 -5.17 18.84 -1.83
C LEU A 121 -5.82 20.23 -1.71
N THR A 122 -6.52 20.47 -0.61
CA THR A 122 -6.91 21.83 -0.21
C THR A 122 -5.69 22.65 0.20
N PHE A 123 -5.83 23.98 0.27
CA PHE A 123 -4.75 24.84 0.76
C PHE A 123 -4.25 24.42 2.16
N PHE A 124 -5.16 24.07 3.05
CA PHE A 124 -4.81 23.64 4.40
C PHE A 124 -4.05 22.31 4.41
N GLU A 125 -4.47 21.34 3.59
CA GLU A 125 -3.77 20.05 3.48
C GLU A 125 -2.37 20.19 2.88
N ARG A 126 -2.19 21.08 1.89
CA ARG A 126 -0.85 21.44 1.41
C ARG A 126 0.02 22.04 2.50
N MET A 127 -0.54 22.93 3.33
CA MET A 127 0.22 23.48 4.46
C MET A 127 0.62 22.42 5.47
N LEU A 128 -0.24 21.43 5.75
CA LEU A 128 0.10 20.31 6.63
C LEU A 128 1.20 19.43 6.04
N HIS A 129 1.14 19.17 4.74
CA HIS A 129 2.21 18.49 4.00
C HIS A 129 3.54 19.25 4.11
N ASP A 130 3.56 20.52 3.78
CA ASP A 130 4.78 21.34 3.79
C ASP A 130 5.35 21.47 5.22
N PHE A 131 4.46 21.56 6.22
CA PHE A 131 4.84 21.49 7.63
C PHE A 131 5.50 20.16 7.97
N GLY A 132 4.92 19.02 7.55
CA GLY A 132 5.50 17.69 7.74
C GLY A 132 6.88 17.57 7.08
N TYR A 133 7.01 18.03 5.84
CA TYR A 133 8.27 18.02 5.10
C TYR A 133 9.36 18.88 5.78
N ALA A 134 8.98 20.06 6.29
CA ALA A 134 9.89 20.92 7.06
C ALA A 134 10.29 20.28 8.40
N LEU A 135 9.34 19.66 9.11
CA LEU A 135 9.61 18.97 10.37
C LEU A 135 10.51 17.74 10.16
N ALA A 136 10.34 17.03 9.05
CA ALA A 136 11.18 15.89 8.66
C ALA A 136 12.67 16.25 8.55
N HIS A 137 13.00 17.47 8.09
CA HIS A 137 14.39 17.94 8.03
C HIS A 137 15.06 17.94 9.41
N GLY A 138 14.35 18.40 10.44
CA GLY A 138 14.85 18.39 11.81
C GLY A 138 14.81 16.99 12.42
N LEU A 139 13.65 16.33 12.31
CA LEU A 139 13.41 15.03 12.93
C LEU A 139 14.38 13.97 12.40
N PHE A 140 14.65 13.92 11.10
CA PHE A 140 15.49 12.89 10.48
C PHE A 140 16.92 13.36 10.15
N LEU A 141 17.37 14.48 10.73
CA LEU A 141 18.74 14.96 10.54
C LEU A 141 19.79 13.90 10.92
N GLY A 142 20.52 13.38 9.94
CA GLY A 142 21.54 12.34 10.14
C GLY A 142 20.99 10.90 10.28
N ALA A 143 19.67 10.67 10.16
CA ALA A 143 19.13 9.33 10.05
C ALA A 143 19.30 8.82 8.60
N ARG A 144 20.10 7.75 8.42
CA ARG A 144 20.43 7.18 7.08
C ARG A 144 20.04 5.70 6.95
N THR A 145 19.40 5.14 7.97
CA THR A 145 18.98 3.74 8.02
C THR A 145 17.50 3.66 8.42
N PRO A 146 16.75 2.65 7.93
CA PRO A 146 15.37 2.43 8.33
C PRO A 146 15.19 2.37 9.84
N GLU A 147 16.10 1.70 10.54
CA GLU A 147 16.12 1.61 12.01
C GLU A 147 16.23 2.99 12.68
N ALA A 148 17.14 3.85 12.20
CA ALA A 148 17.30 5.19 12.75
C ALA A 148 16.05 6.05 12.52
N VAL A 149 15.44 5.94 11.34
CA VAL A 149 14.19 6.65 11.00
C VAL A 149 13.03 6.13 11.85
N ALA A 150 12.81 4.82 11.91
CA ALA A 150 11.75 4.20 12.71
C ALA A 150 11.86 4.56 14.20
N ARG A 151 13.08 4.58 14.75
CA ARG A 151 13.33 5.02 16.13
C ARG A 151 12.91 6.47 16.37
N ARG A 152 13.17 7.38 15.42
CA ARG A 152 12.79 8.79 15.56
C ARG A 152 11.30 9.03 15.32
N LEU A 153 10.68 8.29 14.40
CA LEU A 153 9.23 8.25 14.24
C LEU A 153 8.55 7.85 15.55
N ARG A 154 9.03 6.80 16.23
CA ARG A 154 8.50 6.39 17.54
C ARG A 154 8.55 7.51 18.58
N VAL A 155 9.65 8.27 18.64
CA VAL A 155 9.76 9.43 19.54
C VAL A 155 8.74 10.50 19.17
N ALA A 156 8.59 10.81 17.88
CA ALA A 156 7.60 11.79 17.41
C ALA A 156 6.16 11.36 17.74
N TYR A 157 5.82 10.09 17.51
CA TYR A 157 4.54 9.50 17.87
C TYR A 157 4.27 9.58 19.38
N GLN A 158 5.23 9.15 20.20
CA GLN A 158 5.09 9.22 21.65
C GLN A 158 4.93 10.65 22.17
N ALA A 159 5.59 11.63 21.54
CA ALA A 159 5.45 13.04 21.90
C ALA A 159 4.03 13.58 21.66
N VAL A 160 3.31 13.00 20.70
CA VAL A 160 1.89 13.31 20.44
C VAL A 160 0.94 12.30 21.11
N GLY A 161 1.41 11.56 22.12
CA GLY A 161 0.57 10.69 22.93
C GLY A 161 0.16 9.37 22.27
N VAL A 162 0.77 9.00 21.14
CA VAL A 162 0.60 7.67 20.55
C VAL A 162 1.31 6.63 21.42
N ARG A 163 0.61 5.54 21.74
CA ARG A 163 1.14 4.44 22.53
C ARG A 163 1.74 3.38 21.63
N ILE A 164 3.05 3.18 21.67
CA ILE A 164 3.73 2.12 20.93
C ILE A 164 3.41 0.77 21.58
N ASP A 165 2.86 -0.15 20.80
CA ASP A 165 2.45 -1.49 21.25
C ASP A 165 3.56 -2.51 21.00
N GLU A 166 4.09 -2.53 19.78
CA GLU A 166 5.04 -3.53 19.33
C GLU A 166 5.99 -2.96 18.27
N THR A 167 7.22 -3.45 18.26
CA THR A 167 8.18 -3.20 17.19
C THR A 167 8.69 -4.52 16.67
N MET A 168 8.56 -4.73 15.36
CA MET A 168 9.07 -5.92 14.68
C MET A 168 10.09 -5.50 13.64
N ARG A 169 11.13 -6.32 13.51
CA ARG A 169 12.09 -6.21 12.43
C ARG A 169 11.92 -7.41 11.53
N ASP A 170 11.69 -7.15 10.25
CA ASP A 170 11.58 -8.18 9.23
C ASP A 170 12.52 -7.85 8.08
N GLY A 171 13.61 -8.61 7.97
CA GLY A 171 14.72 -8.32 7.06
C GLY A 171 15.25 -6.88 7.19
N GLY A 172 15.16 -6.13 6.09
CA GLY A 172 15.58 -4.72 5.99
C GLY A 172 14.52 -3.71 6.42
N ALA A 173 13.36 -4.16 6.90
CA ALA A 173 12.21 -3.35 7.26
C ALA A 173 11.99 -3.29 8.78
N GLU A 174 11.55 -2.13 9.24
CA GLU A 174 11.20 -1.86 10.63
C GLU A 174 9.71 -1.53 10.70
N ARG A 175 8.92 -2.39 11.35
CA ARG A 175 7.49 -2.21 11.54
C ARG A 175 7.20 -1.80 12.96
N THR A 176 6.43 -0.73 13.13
CA THR A 176 5.97 -0.25 14.44
C THR A 176 4.46 -0.34 14.49
N ARG A 177 3.91 -1.11 15.44
CA ARG A 177 2.48 -1.13 15.78
C ARG A 177 2.20 -0.25 16.97
N PHE A 178 1.08 0.47 16.94
CA PHE A 178 0.74 1.43 17.97
C PHE A 178 -0.76 1.71 18.04
N THR A 179 -1.19 2.26 19.17
CA THR A 179 -2.55 2.73 19.41
C THR A 179 -2.56 4.26 19.35
N CYS A 180 -3.36 4.82 18.45
CA CYS A 180 -3.51 6.27 18.27
C CYS A 180 -4.68 6.80 19.12
N PRO A 181 -4.45 7.82 19.98
CA PRO A 181 -5.51 8.39 20.82
C PRO A 181 -6.52 9.23 20.03
N TYR A 182 -6.24 9.50 18.75
CA TYR A 182 -7.03 10.40 17.91
C TYR A 182 -8.13 9.70 17.10
N ARG A 183 -8.26 8.37 17.23
CA ARG A 183 -9.15 7.54 16.43
C ARG A 183 -10.62 7.97 16.49
N ASP A 184 -11.10 8.27 17.69
CA ASP A 184 -12.52 8.57 17.94
C ASP A 184 -12.79 10.08 17.98
N ILE A 185 -11.79 10.92 17.72
CA ILE A 185 -11.99 12.37 17.70
C ILE A 185 -12.87 12.73 16.51
N ARG A 186 -14.07 13.25 16.82
CA ARG A 186 -15.12 13.61 15.85
C ARG A 186 -15.66 12.44 15.02
N SER A 187 -15.54 11.20 15.50
CA SER A 187 -16.13 10.04 14.82
C SER A 187 -17.63 10.19 14.55
N GLU A 188 -18.38 10.73 15.52
CA GLU A 188 -19.82 10.98 15.41
C GLU A 188 -20.22 12.00 14.31
N GLN A 189 -19.28 12.85 13.87
CA GLN A 189 -19.56 13.99 12.98
C GLN A 189 -18.92 13.85 11.61
N CYS A 190 -17.76 13.17 11.53
CA CYS A 190 -16.94 13.12 10.33
C CYS A 190 -16.51 11.68 9.96
N GLY A 191 -17.03 10.67 10.67
CA GLY A 191 -16.62 9.28 10.54
C GLY A 191 -15.39 8.95 11.38
N ASP A 192 -15.24 7.68 11.72
CA ASP A 192 -14.09 7.17 12.46
C ASP A 192 -12.78 7.53 11.75
N ARG A 193 -11.74 7.81 12.54
CA ARG A 193 -10.37 8.05 12.05
C ARG A 193 -10.20 9.30 11.19
N TRP A 194 -11.20 10.17 11.04
CA TRP A 194 -11.07 11.38 10.21
C TRP A 194 -9.87 12.25 10.61
N VAL A 195 -9.67 12.55 11.88
CA VAL A 195 -8.51 13.37 12.30
C VAL A 195 -7.19 12.70 11.95
N CYS A 196 -7.04 11.40 12.26
CA CYS A 196 -5.77 10.72 12.02
C CYS A 196 -5.52 10.46 10.52
N HIS A 197 -6.47 9.89 9.80
CA HIS A 197 -6.26 9.37 8.44
C HIS A 197 -6.53 10.39 7.33
N GLU A 198 -7.28 11.47 7.61
CA GLU A 198 -7.52 12.51 6.61
C GLU A 198 -6.66 13.76 6.87
N LYS A 199 -6.38 14.12 8.13
CA LYS A 199 -5.62 15.34 8.47
C LYS A 199 -4.19 15.07 8.91
N LEU A 200 -3.96 14.20 9.89
CA LEU A 200 -2.60 13.93 10.37
C LEU A 200 -1.76 13.18 9.34
N ASP A 201 -2.40 12.32 8.52
CA ASP A 201 -1.76 11.68 7.36
C ASP A 201 -1.07 12.69 6.43
N ARG A 202 -1.57 13.94 6.32
CA ARG A 202 -0.95 14.97 5.49
C ARG A 202 0.41 15.41 6.01
N VAL A 203 0.59 15.39 7.34
CA VAL A 203 1.91 15.63 7.94
C VAL A 203 2.85 14.46 7.65
N ASP A 204 2.34 13.23 7.77
CA ASP A 204 3.10 12.03 7.42
C ASP A 204 3.47 11.99 5.92
N ASP A 205 2.65 12.52 5.02
CA ASP A 205 2.95 12.64 3.58
C ASP A 205 4.17 13.50 3.33
N GLY A 206 4.36 14.56 4.13
CA GLY A 206 5.58 15.35 4.11
C GLY A 206 6.81 14.53 4.51
N TYR A 207 6.66 13.60 5.47
CA TYR A 207 7.74 12.68 5.86
C TYR A 207 8.03 11.67 4.76
N VAL A 208 6.99 11.11 4.12
CA VAL A 208 7.09 10.17 2.99
C VAL A 208 7.90 10.82 1.87
N THR A 209 7.54 12.04 1.47
CA THR A 209 8.25 12.80 0.43
C THR A 209 9.73 13.01 0.80
N TYR A 210 10.00 13.52 2.00
CA TYR A 210 11.37 13.78 2.46
C TYR A 210 12.24 12.51 2.51
N LEU A 211 11.69 11.39 2.99
CA LEU A 211 12.41 10.13 3.12
C LEU A 211 12.60 9.43 1.77
N GLY A 212 11.61 9.53 0.88
CA GLY A 212 11.68 9.01 -0.49
C GLY A 212 12.82 9.63 -1.30
N GLU A 213 13.02 10.94 -1.22
CA GLU A 213 14.17 11.65 -1.81
C GLU A 213 15.54 11.10 -1.34
N ARG A 214 15.57 10.37 -0.22
CA ARG A 214 16.77 9.82 0.41
C ARG A 214 16.85 8.29 0.29
N GLY A 215 15.99 7.68 -0.53
CA GLY A 215 15.96 6.23 -0.74
C GLY A 215 15.54 5.46 0.52
N ILE A 216 14.60 6.02 1.28
CA ILE A 216 13.95 5.33 2.40
C ILE A 216 12.46 5.30 2.11
N ASP A 217 11.93 4.08 1.96
CA ASP A 217 10.50 3.84 1.82
C ASP A 217 9.86 3.88 3.21
N TYR A 218 9.08 4.91 3.46
CA TYR A 218 8.26 5.05 4.65
C TYR A 218 6.80 4.86 4.29
N GLN A 219 6.20 3.79 4.81
CA GLN A 219 4.78 3.53 4.76
C GLN A 219 4.14 4.14 6.00
N ARG A 220 3.40 5.23 5.78
CA ARG A 220 2.66 5.97 6.82
C ARG A 220 1.64 5.07 7.54
N PRO A 221 1.13 5.49 8.71
CA PRO A 221 0.20 4.71 9.50
C PRO A 221 -0.96 4.13 8.68
N ARG A 222 -1.10 2.80 8.69
CA ARG A 222 -2.26 2.07 8.18
C ARG A 222 -2.94 1.35 9.33
N ALA A 223 -4.26 1.23 9.31
CA ALA A 223 -4.92 0.33 10.25
C ALA A 223 -4.59 -1.13 9.86
N CYS A 224 -4.58 -2.00 10.87
CA CYS A 224 -4.48 -3.44 10.63
C CYS A 224 -5.67 -4.06 11.34
N ASN A 225 -6.60 -4.59 10.54
CA ASN A 225 -7.88 -5.16 10.96
C ASN A 225 -8.75 -4.15 11.75
N ASN A 226 -10.04 -4.46 11.93
CA ASN A 226 -10.98 -3.59 12.64
C ASN A 226 -10.61 -3.34 14.13
N ALA A 227 -9.44 -3.79 14.61
CA ALA A 227 -8.93 -3.47 15.93
C ALA A 227 -8.33 -2.05 16.00
N THR A 228 -8.13 -1.61 17.23
CA THR A 228 -7.69 -0.28 17.65
C THR A 228 -6.26 0.08 17.26
N GLN A 229 -5.55 -0.82 16.56
CA GLN A 229 -4.11 -0.72 16.32
C GLN A 229 -3.80 -0.28 14.89
N CYS A 230 -2.88 0.67 14.78
CA CYS A 230 -2.28 1.12 13.53
C CYS A 230 -0.85 0.58 13.43
N HIS A 231 -0.28 0.61 12.23
CA HIS A 231 1.11 0.29 12.02
C HIS A 231 1.75 1.18 10.96
N SER A 232 3.05 1.39 11.08
CA SER A 232 3.88 2.02 10.05
C SER A 232 5.09 1.14 9.76
N THR A 233 5.63 1.25 8.56
CA THR A 233 6.79 0.45 8.12
C THR A 233 7.85 1.39 7.52
N VAL A 234 9.12 1.14 7.81
CA VAL A 234 10.25 1.86 7.21
C VAL A 234 11.22 0.84 6.61
N ALA A 235 11.62 1.03 5.35
CA ALA A 235 12.57 0.19 4.65
C ALA A 235 13.48 1.03 3.72
N ARG A 236 14.54 0.44 3.15
CA ARG A 236 15.36 1.11 2.11
C ARG A 236 14.74 1.02 0.72
N GLU A 237 14.19 -0.14 0.41
CA GLU A 237 13.41 -0.41 -0.78
C GLU A 237 12.18 -1.16 -0.30
N SER A 238 11.02 -0.93 -0.93
CA SER A 238 9.79 -1.63 -0.55
C SER A 238 10.08 -3.14 -0.59
N PRO A 239 10.06 -3.83 0.56
CA PRO A 239 10.61 -5.18 0.67
C PRO A 239 9.72 -6.23 -0.02
N GLU A 240 8.54 -5.84 -0.46
CA GLU A 240 7.54 -6.75 -1.01
C GLU A 240 7.55 -6.75 -2.53
N ARG A 241 8.41 -7.58 -3.10
CA ARG A 241 8.27 -7.99 -4.51
C ARG A 241 7.15 -9.01 -4.56
N LYS A 242 5.92 -8.58 -4.83
CA LYS A 242 4.75 -9.46 -4.91
C LYS A 242 3.82 -9.07 -6.06
N TRP A 243 3.16 -10.04 -6.67
CA TRP A 243 2.06 -9.80 -7.61
C TRP A 243 0.75 -9.67 -6.80
N PRO A 244 -0.17 -8.74 -7.13
CA PRO A 244 -0.22 -7.91 -8.33
C PRO A 244 0.52 -6.57 -8.28
N HIS A 245 1.19 -6.22 -7.17
CA HIS A 245 1.92 -4.96 -6.99
C HIS A 245 3.08 -4.76 -7.98
N MET A 246 3.69 -5.84 -8.44
CA MET A 246 4.72 -5.83 -9.48
C MET A 246 4.18 -6.56 -10.72
N PRO A 247 4.11 -5.89 -11.89
CA PRO A 247 3.62 -6.51 -13.11
C PRO A 247 4.53 -7.64 -13.59
N PRO A 248 3.99 -8.70 -14.22
CA PRO A 248 4.80 -9.78 -14.81
C PRO A 248 5.87 -9.28 -15.80
N THR A 249 5.59 -8.23 -16.57
CA THR A 249 6.52 -7.62 -17.53
C THR A 249 7.73 -6.98 -16.86
N THR A 250 7.52 -6.31 -15.72
CA THR A 250 8.60 -5.75 -14.89
C THR A 250 9.47 -6.86 -14.32
N VAL A 251 8.85 -7.97 -13.89
CA VAL A 251 9.58 -9.14 -13.37
C VAL A 251 10.45 -9.76 -14.46
N ALA A 252 9.90 -9.99 -15.66
CA ALA A 252 10.65 -10.53 -16.80
C ALA A 252 11.86 -9.66 -17.14
N THR A 253 11.66 -8.34 -17.27
CA THR A 253 12.75 -7.38 -17.55
C THR A 253 13.83 -7.41 -16.46
N THR A 254 13.45 -7.54 -15.19
CA THR A 254 14.40 -7.60 -14.08
C THR A 254 15.21 -8.91 -14.09
N MET A 255 14.58 -10.03 -14.46
CA MET A 255 15.28 -11.31 -14.59
C MET A 255 16.32 -11.31 -15.72
N ASP A 256 16.03 -10.65 -16.83
CA ASP A 256 16.97 -10.53 -17.95
C ASP A 256 18.22 -9.74 -17.56
N ILE A 257 18.08 -8.73 -16.70
CA ILE A 257 19.19 -7.92 -16.17
C ILE A 257 19.99 -8.70 -15.11
N GLU A 258 19.33 -9.52 -14.29
CA GLU A 258 19.96 -10.35 -13.24
C GLU A 258 20.73 -11.56 -13.81
N THR A 259 20.52 -11.91 -15.09
CA THR A 259 21.24 -13.00 -15.76
C THR A 259 22.57 -12.47 -16.30
N PRO A 260 23.74 -12.87 -15.76
CA PRO A 260 25.01 -12.45 -16.34
C PRO A 260 25.10 -12.99 -17.77
N LEU A 261 25.56 -12.16 -18.71
CA LEU A 261 26.02 -12.59 -20.03
C LEU A 261 27.18 -13.59 -19.86
N LEU A 262 26.87 -14.84 -19.55
CA LEU A 262 27.75 -15.97 -19.75
C LEU A 262 27.47 -16.47 -21.17
N SER A 263 28.07 -15.77 -22.12
CA SER A 263 28.37 -16.27 -23.48
C SER A 263 29.83 -16.69 -23.52
#